data_AF-A0A920ALF4-F1
#
_entry.id   AF-A0A920ALF4-F1
#
_cell.length_a   1.000
_cell.length_b   1.000
_cell.length_c   1.000
_cell.angle_alpha   90.00
_cell.angle_beta   90.00
_cell.angle_gamma   90.00
#
_symmetry.space_group_name_H-M   'P 1'
#
loop_
_entity.id
_entity.type
_entity.pdbx_description
1 polymer ?
#
loop_
_entity_poly.entity_id
_entity_poly.type
_entity_poly.pdbx_seq_one_letter_code
_entity_poly.pdbx_strand_id
1 'polypeptide(L)' 'MIFIPITDFRMTRFMISLEDGVDLVLHALEDMCGGEIYVKKIPSMTVRDLAEVVAPA' A
#
# COMPACT_ATOMS: atom_id res chain seq x y z
N MET A 1 -22.23 -7.41 15.60
CA MET A 1 -21.00 -8.18 15.34
C MET A 1 -20.72 -8.04 13.85
N ILE A 2 -19.70 -7.25 13.48
CA ILE A 2 -19.34 -7.02 12.08
C ILE A 2 -18.43 -8.18 11.67
N PHE A 3 -18.85 -8.97 10.69
CA PHE A 3 -17.99 -9.99 10.08
C PHE A 3 -17.18 -9.34 8.96
N ILE A 4 -15.85 -9.39 9.05
CA ILE A 4 -14.94 -8.98 7.97
C ILE A 4 -14.34 -10.25 7.36
N PRO A 5 -14.67 -10.60 6.10
CA PRO A 5 -14.08 -11.75 5.45
C PRO A 5 -12.60 -11.49 5.13
N ILE A 6 -11.71 -12.28 5.72
CA ILE A 6 -10.28 -12.29 5.41
C ILE A 6 -9.97 -13.52 4.56
N THR A 7 -9.30 -13.32 3.42
CA THR A 7 -8.98 -14.40 2.47
C THR A 7 -7.85 -15.30 2.96
N ASP A 8 -6.73 -14.73 3.42
CA ASP A 8 -5.63 -15.45 4.07
C ASP A 8 -4.95 -14.52 5.08
N PHE A 9 -4.82 -14.99 6.33
CA PHE A 9 -4.26 -14.23 7.46
C PHE A 9 -2.75 -13.96 7.33
N ARG A 10 -2.05 -14.60 6.39
CA ARG A 10 -0.62 -14.40 6.13
C ARG A 10 -0.36 -13.30 5.11
N MET A 11 -1.38 -12.73 4.47
CA MET A 11 -1.20 -11.70 3.45
C MET A 11 -0.64 -10.41 4.03
N THR A 12 0.39 -9.88 3.38
CA THR A 12 0.93 -8.53 3.61
C THR A 12 0.67 -7.63 2.41
N ARG A 13 0.56 -6.33 2.64
CA ARG A 13 0.42 -5.32 1.58
C ARG A 13 1.30 -4.13 1.90
N PHE A 14 1.94 -3.60 0.86
CA PHE A 14 2.50 -2.26 0.89
C PHE A 14 1.35 -1.25 0.82
N MET A 15 1.32 -0.31 1.76
CA MET A 15 0.26 0.67 1.85
C MET A 15 0.80 2.00 1.35
N ILE A 16 0.16 2.54 0.33
CA ILE A 16 0.48 3.83 -0.27
C ILE A 16 -0.77 4.70 -0.23
N SER A 17 -0.63 5.97 0.16
CA SER A 17 -1.72 6.92 0.01
C SER A 17 -1.92 7.27 -1.47
N LEU A 18 -3.09 7.79 -1.84
CA LEU A 18 -3.33 8.23 -3.21
C LEU A 18 -2.36 9.35 -3.60
N GLU A 19 -2.16 10.31 -2.71
CA GLU A 19 -1.24 11.44 -2.85
C GLU A 19 0.19 10.94 -3.07
N ASP A 20 0.68 10.01 -2.23
CA ASP A 20 2.01 9.42 -2.37
C ASP A 20 2.23 8.68 -3.69
N GLY A 21 1.15 8.09 -4.24
CA GLY A 21 1.17 7.42 -5.54
C GLY A 21 1.25 8.40 -6.69
N VAL A 22 0.51 9.51 -6.62
CA VAL A 22 0.58 10.61 -7.60
C VAL A 22 1.98 11.24 -7.59
N ASP A 23 2.53 11.49 -6.39
CA ASP A 23 3.86 12.08 -6.24
C ASP A 23 4.96 11.20 -6.87
N LEU A 24 4.86 9.87 -6.76
CA LEU A 24 5.80 8.95 -7.41
C LEU A 24 5.76 9.10 -8.94
N VAL A 25 4.56 9.25 -9.51
CA VAL A 25 4.39 9.42 -10.95
C VAL A 25 4.95 10.77 -11.40
N LEU A 26 4.64 11.86 -10.69
CA LEU A 26 5.16 13.19 -11.01
C LEU A 26 6.69 13.23 -10.92
N HIS A 27 7.27 12.62 -9.88
CA HIS A 27 8.72 12.49 -9.75
C HIS A 27 9.35 11.73 -10.93
N ALA A 28 8.77 10.60 -11.33
CA ALA A 28 9.26 9.84 -12.48
C ALA A 28 9.16 10.65 -13.79
N LEU A 29 8.12 11.47 -13.96
CA LEU A 29 7.98 12.37 -15.12
C LEU A 29 9.06 13.44 -15.18
N GLU A 30 9.49 13.96 -14.03
CA GLU A 30 10.50 15.01 -13.94
C GLU A 30 11.94 14.47 -14.09
N ASP A 31 12.21 13.28 -13.58
CA ASP A 31 13.57 12.72 -13.46
C ASP A 31 14.00 11.81 -14.62
N MET A 32 13.06 11.18 -15.32
CA MET A 32 13.39 10.12 -16.27
C MET A 32 14.28 10.58 -17.44
N CYS A 33 15.25 9.75 -17.80
CA CYS A 33 16.01 9.86 -19.05
C CYS A 33 15.64 8.77 -20.07
N GLY A 34 15.00 7.68 -19.63
CA GLY A 34 14.44 6.61 -20.44
C GLY A 34 14.94 5.22 -20.04
N GLY A 35 14.01 4.31 -19.76
CA GLY A 35 14.28 2.89 -19.46
C GLY A 35 14.35 2.53 -17.98
N GLU A 36 14.18 3.51 -17.08
CA GLU A 36 14.17 3.32 -15.63
C GLU A 36 12.85 2.74 -15.11
N ILE A 37 12.91 2.12 -13.94
CA ILE A 37 11.74 1.70 -13.17
C ILE A 37 11.81 2.35 -11.80
N TYR A 38 10.81 3.17 -11.49
CA TYR A 38 10.70 3.87 -10.22
C TYR A 38 9.90 3.04 -9.22
N VAL A 39 10.50 2.78 -8.05
CA VAL A 39 9.85 2.03 -6.95
C VAL A 39 9.98 2.82 -5.66
N LYS A 40 8.86 3.21 -5.07
CA LYS A 40 8.83 3.90 -3.77
C LYS A 40 9.01 2.89 -2.64
N LYS A 41 9.97 3.13 -1.75
CA LYS A 41 10.14 2.33 -0.53
C LYS A 41 9.08 2.77 0.49
N ILE A 42 8.17 1.86 0.81
CA ILE A 42 7.04 2.12 1.71
C ILE A 42 6.86 0.98 2.73
N PRO A 43 6.26 1.25 3.90
CA PRO A 43 5.99 0.22 4.88
C PRO A 43 4.96 -0.79 4.37
N SER A 44 5.02 -1.99 4.92
CA SER A 44 4.00 -3.01 4.72
C SER A 44 3.32 -3.34 6.03
N MET A 45 2.10 -3.87 5.96
CA MET A 45 1.34 -4.39 7.11
C MET A 45 0.59 -5.66 6.73
N THR A 46 0.14 -6.43 7.72
CA THR A 46 -0.72 -7.59 7.45
C THR A 46 -2.17 -7.15 7.23
N VAL A 47 -2.92 -7.91 6.42
CA VAL A 47 -4.37 -7.67 6.25
C VAL A 47 -5.13 -7.88 7.56
N ARG A 48 -4.61 -8.73 8.44
CA ARG A 48 -5.16 -8.96 9.78
C ARG A 48 -5.07 -7.70 10.64
N ASP A 49 -3.90 -7.08 10.72
CA ASP A 49 -3.71 -5.87 11.54
C ASP A 49 -4.64 -4.75 11.07
N LEU A 50 -4.83 -4.62 9.74
CA LEU A 50 -5.78 -3.68 9.17
C LEU A 50 -7.22 -3.95 9.62
N ALA A 51 -7.65 -5.22 9.61
CA ALA A 51 -9.00 -5.59 10.03
C ALA A 51 -9.24 -5.31 11.52
N GLU A 52 -8.26 -5.63 12.38
CA GLU A 52 -8.34 -5.36 13.83
C GLU A 52 -8.45 -3.86 14.14
N VAL A 53 -7.79 -2.99 13.36
CA VAL A 53 -7.88 -1.53 13.51
C VAL A 53 -9.23 -0.99 13.03
N VAL A 54 -9.75 -1.48 11.91
CA VAL A 54 -10.99 -0.96 11.29
C VAL A 54 -12.25 -1.45 12.02
N ALA A 55 -12.27 -2.70 12.47
CA ALA A 55 -13.37 -3.26 13.26
C ALA A 55 -12.81 -4.07 14.44
N PRO A 56 -12.53 -3.40 15.57
CA PRO A 56 -12.10 -4.06 16.78
C PRO A 56 -13.15 -5.07 17.27
N ALA A 57 -12.67 -6.14 17.90
CA ALA A 57 -13.52 -7.15 18.54
C ALA A 57 -14.22 -6.61 19.80
#